data_AF-A0A667YB63-F1
#
_entry.id   AF-A0A667YB63-F1
#
_cell.length_a   1.000
_cell.length_b   1.000
_cell.length_c   1.000
_cell.angle_alpha   90.00
_cell.angle_beta   90.00
_cell.angle_gamma   90.00
#
_symmetry.space_group_name_H-M   'P 1'
#
loop_
_entity.id
_entity.type
_entity.pdbx_description
1 polymer ?
#
loop_
_entity_poly.entity_id
_entity_poly.type
_entity_poly.pdbx_seq_one_letter_code
_entity_poly.pdbx_strand_id
1 'polypeptide(L)'
;MSNFDHCSSYRVSVEELTELHVIRYDVEKDLLPLVLSNCQYSMERGHETLSEYDLPRIQQHIITRFLQGKPFITRTGVPTLVNTHERDYETIFKAVKGKVPQEPLSSLTRNAVSRELDSYSEVCEAHKTLELLLGFLSMTGGSPMMPLVTYLQDTLRMANQTDPHILKALGRCCLKHCASLWQLLMSLKSERMLHLKRVKEEKRQLKSFVSKGNVHKWLLEMHEFLLGPEYCRSLLFHPSVKEAVAAYMDRKEVDVPIDVEAAFPDSIQLSQIVEAWKYAVTAKQEWMM
;
A
#
# COMPACT_ATOMS: atom_id res chain seq x y z
N MET A 1 42.16 10.01 -15.40
CA MET A 1 40.71 9.78 -15.55
C MET A 1 40.48 9.04 -16.85
N SER A 2 40.46 7.71 -16.82
CA SER A 2 40.26 6.87 -17.99
C SER A 2 39.10 5.92 -17.72
N ASN A 3 37.98 6.27 -18.34
CA ASN A 3 36.80 5.49 -18.72
C ASN A 3 36.78 4.02 -18.28
N PHE A 4 36.01 3.74 -17.22
CA PHE A 4 35.41 2.43 -16.96
C PHE A 4 33.96 2.40 -17.46
N ASP A 5 33.71 2.93 -18.67
CA ASP A 5 32.42 2.81 -19.36
C ASP A 5 32.40 1.56 -20.24
N HIS A 6 32.57 0.40 -19.62
CA HIS A 6 32.01 -0.83 -20.17
C HIS A 6 30.83 -1.20 -19.28
N CYS A 7 29.65 -0.74 -19.67
CA CYS A 7 28.38 -1.22 -19.14
C CYS A 7 28.30 -2.71 -19.48
N SER A 8 28.86 -3.53 -18.60
CA SER A 8 28.80 -4.97 -18.69
C SER A 8 27.32 -5.35 -18.67
N SER A 9 26.83 -5.94 -19.75
CA SER A 9 25.49 -6.51 -19.83
C SER A 9 25.31 -7.73 -18.91
N TYR A 10 26.39 -8.18 -18.26
CA TYR A 10 26.38 -9.32 -17.37
C TYR A 10 25.69 -8.98 -16.04
N ARG A 11 24.49 -9.49 -15.88
CA ARG A 11 23.62 -9.30 -14.71
C ARG A 11 23.21 -10.65 -14.14
N VAL A 12 23.17 -10.75 -12.83
CA VAL A 12 22.76 -11.97 -12.10
C VAL A 12 21.79 -11.56 -10.99
N SER A 13 20.74 -12.34 -10.75
CA SER A 13 19.78 -12.11 -9.68
C SER A 13 20.30 -12.57 -8.31
N VAL A 14 19.67 -12.12 -7.22
CA VAL A 14 20.01 -12.62 -5.87
C VAL A 14 19.67 -14.10 -5.71
N GLU A 15 18.64 -14.59 -6.42
CA GLU A 15 18.23 -16.00 -6.41
C GLU A 15 19.27 -16.93 -7.06
N GLU A 16 19.96 -16.45 -8.10
CA GLU A 16 20.99 -17.21 -8.83
C GLU A 16 22.41 -16.90 -8.35
N LEU A 17 22.55 -16.22 -7.20
CA LEU A 17 23.83 -15.78 -6.69
C LEU A 17 24.66 -17.00 -6.21
N THR A 18 25.92 -17.04 -6.63
CA THR A 18 26.91 -18.02 -6.16
C THR A 18 28.13 -17.29 -5.63
N GLU A 19 29.01 -17.99 -4.90
CA GLU A 19 30.24 -17.37 -4.36
C GLU A 19 31.12 -16.74 -5.45
N LEU A 20 31.08 -17.25 -6.69
CA LEU A 20 31.87 -16.75 -7.81
C LEU A 20 31.42 -15.36 -8.28
N HIS A 21 30.15 -15.00 -8.05
CA HIS A 21 29.57 -13.73 -8.45
C HIS A 21 29.93 -12.58 -7.50
N VAL A 22 30.31 -12.89 -6.26
CA VAL A 22 30.61 -11.89 -5.23
C VAL A 22 32.10 -11.52 -5.27
N ILE A 23 32.43 -10.26 -4.97
CA ILE A 23 33.81 -9.83 -4.76
C ILE A 23 34.27 -10.36 -3.40
N ARG A 24 35.22 -11.30 -3.41
CA ARG A 24 35.79 -11.93 -2.21
C ARG A 24 37.31 -11.88 -2.31
N TYR A 25 37.94 -11.43 -1.24
CA TYR A 25 39.39 -11.38 -1.09
C TYR A 25 39.76 -11.52 0.39
N ASP A 26 40.97 -12.01 0.66
CA ASP A 26 41.56 -12.07 1.99
C ASP A 26 42.65 -11.00 2.13
N VAL A 27 42.59 -10.19 3.20
CA VAL A 27 43.51 -9.06 3.35
C VAL A 27 44.96 -9.54 3.52
N GLU A 28 45.19 -10.58 4.30
CA GLU A 28 46.55 -11.06 4.62
C GLU A 28 47.13 -11.91 3.50
N LYS A 29 46.30 -12.71 2.84
CA LYS A 29 46.74 -13.65 1.81
C LYS A 29 46.75 -13.06 0.40
N ASP A 30 45.82 -12.16 0.10
CA ASP A 30 45.66 -11.61 -1.24
C ASP A 30 46.20 -10.18 -1.35
N LEU A 31 45.79 -9.28 -0.45
CA LEU A 31 46.09 -7.85 -0.59
C LEU A 31 47.48 -7.48 -0.04
N LEU A 32 47.86 -7.97 1.13
CA LEU A 32 49.14 -7.64 1.75
C LEU A 32 50.34 -8.02 0.88
N PRO A 33 50.41 -9.22 0.27
CA PRO A 33 51.51 -9.57 -0.64
C PRO A 33 51.52 -8.70 -1.90
N LEU A 34 50.34 -8.31 -2.39
CA LEU A 34 50.22 -7.41 -3.54
C LEU A 34 50.77 -6.02 -3.22
N VAL A 35 50.44 -5.46 -2.06
CA VAL A 35 50.93 -4.13 -1.65
C VAL A 35 52.45 -4.16 -1.41
N LEU A 36 52.95 -5.16 -0.67
CA LEU A 36 54.37 -5.28 -0.37
C LEU A 36 55.24 -5.52 -1.62
N SER A 37 54.75 -6.31 -2.59
CA SER A 37 55.46 -6.54 -3.85
C SER A 37 55.52 -5.33 -4.79
N ASN A 38 54.71 -4.30 -4.52
CA ASN A 38 54.72 -3.03 -5.26
C ASN A 38 55.20 -1.86 -4.39
N CYS A 39 55.86 -2.15 -3.26
CA CYS A 39 56.59 -1.19 -2.44
C CYS A 39 58.07 -1.19 -2.86
N GLN A 40 58.58 -0.03 -3.26
CA GLN A 40 59.98 0.18 -3.61
C GLN A 40 60.66 0.97 -2.50
N TYR A 41 61.85 0.52 -2.10
CA TYR A 41 62.67 1.20 -1.10
C TYR A 41 63.83 1.91 -1.78
N SER A 42 63.96 3.21 -1.55
CA SER A 42 65.12 3.98 -1.98
C SER A 42 65.91 4.46 -0.75
N MET A 43 67.24 4.36 -0.83
CA MET A 43 68.16 4.86 0.19
C MET A 43 69.11 5.85 -0.44
N GLU A 44 69.02 7.11 -0.03
CA GLU A 44 70.00 8.14 -0.36
C GLU A 44 71.05 8.23 0.76
N ARG A 45 72.34 8.37 0.41
CA ARG A 45 73.43 8.40 1.40
C ARG A 45 73.24 9.59 2.36
N GLY A 46 72.91 9.29 3.62
CA GLY A 46 72.75 10.27 4.70
C GLY A 46 71.32 10.60 5.08
N HIS A 47 70.31 9.99 4.44
CA HIS A 47 68.89 10.18 4.73
C HIS A 47 68.18 8.86 5.12
N GLU A 48 66.95 8.97 5.66
CA GLU A 48 66.10 7.84 6.03
C GLU A 48 65.61 7.07 4.78
N THR A 49 65.32 5.78 4.94
CA THR A 49 64.76 4.93 3.87
C THR A 49 63.39 5.44 3.45
N LEU A 50 63.25 5.85 2.19
CA LEU A 50 61.96 6.25 1.63
C LEU A 50 61.27 5.04 1.01
N SER A 51 59.98 4.88 1.32
CA SER A 51 59.13 3.83 0.76
C SER A 51 58.14 4.45 -0.24
N GLU A 52 58.17 4.00 -1.48
CA GLU A 52 57.27 4.46 -2.54
C GLU A 52 56.41 3.31 -3.05
N TYR A 53 55.11 3.57 -3.22
CA TYR A 53 54.15 2.56 -3.67
C TYR A 53 53.69 2.84 -5.10
N ASP A 54 53.80 1.85 -5.98
CA ASP A 54 53.25 1.92 -7.34
C ASP A 54 51.73 1.70 -7.31
N LEU A 55 50.99 2.75 -6.95
CA LEU A 55 49.53 2.74 -6.87
C LEU A 55 48.85 2.36 -8.20
N PRO A 56 49.29 2.84 -9.37
CA PRO A 56 48.74 2.40 -10.66
C PRO A 56 48.81 0.88 -10.86
N ARG A 57 49.95 0.27 -10.52
CA ARG A 57 50.15 -1.17 -10.68
C ARG A 57 49.34 -1.98 -9.67
N ILE A 58 49.24 -1.52 -8.43
CA ILE A 58 48.36 -2.12 -7.40
C ILE A 58 46.91 -2.06 -7.86
N GLN A 59 46.45 -0.91 -8.33
CA GLN A 59 45.09 -0.71 -8.82
C GLN A 59 44.76 -1.67 -9.98
N GLN A 60 45.66 -1.80 -10.95
CA GLN A 60 45.44 -2.69 -12.10
C GLN A 60 45.34 -4.16 -11.68
N HIS A 61 46.15 -4.61 -10.72
CA HIS A 61 46.08 -5.96 -10.18
C HIS A 61 44.75 -6.21 -9.44
N ILE A 62 44.28 -5.25 -8.65
CA ILE A 62 43.01 -5.36 -7.94
C ILE A 62 41.85 -5.49 -8.92
N ILE A 63 41.82 -4.63 -9.94
CA ILE A 63 40.79 -4.65 -10.98
C ILE A 63 40.79 -6.00 -11.68
N THR A 64 41.95 -6.44 -12.17
CA THR A 64 42.07 -7.65 -13.00
C THR A 64 41.73 -8.91 -12.21
N ARG A 65 42.15 -8.99 -10.93
CA ARG A 65 42.00 -10.22 -10.12
C ARG A 65 40.67 -10.32 -9.39
N PHE A 66 40.11 -9.21 -8.90
CA PHE A 66 38.94 -9.26 -8.01
C PHE A 66 37.66 -8.67 -8.60
N LEU A 67 37.78 -7.68 -9.50
CA LEU A 67 36.64 -6.89 -9.98
C LEU A 67 36.21 -7.27 -11.40
N GLN A 68 37.16 -7.62 -12.26
CA GLN A 68 36.89 -7.96 -13.64
C GLN A 68 36.05 -9.24 -13.76
N GLY A 69 35.03 -9.21 -14.62
CA GLY A 69 34.13 -10.35 -14.85
C GLY A 69 33.04 -10.53 -13.79
N LYS A 70 32.96 -9.66 -12.77
CA LYS A 70 31.87 -9.69 -11.79
C LYS A 70 30.57 -9.15 -12.39
N PRO A 71 29.42 -9.81 -12.17
CA PRO A 71 28.13 -9.35 -12.66
C PRO A 71 27.62 -8.15 -11.87
N PHE A 72 26.71 -7.40 -12.47
CA PHE A 72 25.84 -6.49 -11.73
C PHE A 72 24.70 -7.28 -11.08
N ILE A 73 24.64 -7.27 -9.74
CA ILE A 73 23.66 -8.05 -8.97
C ILE A 73 22.32 -7.30 -8.93
N THR A 74 21.24 -7.91 -9.41
CA THR A 74 19.88 -7.35 -9.38
C THR A 74 19.13 -7.84 -8.13
N ARG A 75 18.22 -7.02 -7.60
CA ARG A 75 17.44 -7.33 -6.38
C ARG A 75 16.31 -8.36 -6.59
N THR A 76 16.26 -9.01 -7.74
CA THR A 76 15.23 -10.00 -8.05
C THR A 76 15.47 -11.26 -7.22
N GLY A 77 14.40 -11.80 -6.62
CA GLY A 77 14.45 -13.05 -5.85
C GLY A 77 15.05 -12.94 -4.45
N VAL A 78 15.12 -11.73 -3.87
CA VAL A 78 15.50 -11.55 -2.45
C VAL A 78 14.46 -12.26 -1.57
N PRO A 79 14.88 -13.22 -0.71
CA PRO A 79 13.97 -13.88 0.23
C PRO A 79 13.29 -12.85 1.12
N THR A 80 12.00 -12.64 0.87
CA THR A 80 11.20 -11.64 1.58
C THR A 80 10.10 -12.36 2.34
N LEU A 81 10.07 -12.18 3.65
CA LEU A 81 8.96 -12.65 4.46
C LEU A 81 7.78 -11.70 4.25
N VAL A 82 6.79 -12.13 3.48
CA VAL A 82 5.54 -11.37 3.29
C VAL A 82 4.56 -11.81 4.37
N ASN A 83 4.22 -10.91 5.29
CA ASN A 83 3.16 -11.17 6.26
C ASN A 83 1.80 -11.10 5.54
N THR A 84 1.27 -12.26 5.12
CA THR A 84 -0.02 -12.38 4.43
C THR A 84 -1.22 -11.92 5.26
N HIS A 85 -1.05 -11.64 6.56
CA HIS A 85 -2.13 -11.11 7.40
C HIS A 85 -2.41 -9.61 7.14
N GLU A 86 -1.42 -8.85 6.67
CA GLU A 86 -1.64 -7.48 6.20
C GLU A 86 -1.92 -7.52 4.70
N ARG A 87 -3.20 -7.72 4.33
CA ARG A 87 -3.61 -7.59 2.94
C ARG A 87 -3.39 -6.14 2.52
N ASP A 88 -2.47 -5.95 1.59
CA ASP A 88 -2.25 -4.66 0.94
C ASP A 88 -3.41 -4.39 -0.05
N TYR A 89 -4.48 -3.79 0.47
CA TYR A 89 -5.63 -3.41 -0.33
C TYR A 89 -5.26 -2.39 -1.41
N GLU A 90 -4.21 -1.58 -1.23
CA GLU A 90 -3.75 -0.65 -2.26
C GLU A 90 -3.24 -1.40 -3.47
N THR A 91 -2.37 -2.39 -3.26
CA THR A 91 -1.89 -3.26 -4.35
C THR A 91 -3.04 -4.05 -4.99
N ILE A 92 -3.97 -4.60 -4.19
CA ILE A 92 -5.14 -5.32 -4.71
C ILE A 92 -6.01 -4.40 -5.57
N PHE A 93 -6.31 -3.18 -5.10
CA PHE A 93 -7.14 -2.24 -5.86
C PHE A 93 -6.44 -1.72 -7.12
N LYS A 94 -5.12 -1.47 -7.09
CA LYS A 94 -4.36 -1.14 -8.30
C LYS A 94 -4.44 -2.27 -9.32
N ALA A 95 -4.24 -3.51 -8.90
CA ALA A 95 -4.33 -4.68 -9.77
C ALA A 95 -5.75 -4.88 -10.33
N VAL A 96 -6.78 -4.73 -9.50
CA VAL A 96 -8.18 -4.82 -9.93
C VAL A 96 -8.54 -3.70 -10.90
N LYS A 97 -8.20 -2.43 -10.60
CA LYS A 97 -8.45 -1.28 -11.50
C LYS A 97 -7.78 -1.46 -12.87
N GLY A 98 -6.60 -2.08 -12.90
CA GLY A 98 -5.89 -2.41 -14.14
C GLY A 98 -6.53 -3.52 -14.98
N LYS A 99 -7.35 -4.40 -14.39
CA LYS A 99 -7.98 -5.54 -15.07
C LYS A 99 -9.48 -5.35 -15.32
N VAL A 100 -10.17 -4.65 -14.42
CA VAL A 100 -11.60 -4.39 -14.45
C VAL A 100 -11.84 -2.93 -14.08
N PRO A 101 -12.26 -2.08 -15.04
CA PRO A 101 -12.67 -0.71 -14.77
C PRO A 101 -13.62 -0.63 -13.57
N GLN A 102 -13.25 0.16 -12.57
CA GLN A 102 -14.02 0.34 -11.33
C GLN A 102 -14.87 1.62 -11.41
N GLU A 103 -16.11 1.52 -10.94
CA GLU A 103 -17.09 2.60 -10.89
C GLU A 103 -17.68 2.73 -9.46
N PRO A 104 -18.07 3.94 -9.04
CA PRO A 104 -18.72 4.15 -7.75
C PRO A 104 -20.13 3.55 -7.75
N LEU A 105 -20.54 2.97 -6.62
CA LEU A 105 -21.92 2.58 -6.39
C LEU A 105 -22.86 3.78 -6.46
N SER A 106 -24.01 3.62 -7.11
CA SER A 106 -25.10 4.60 -7.04
C SER A 106 -25.63 4.74 -5.61
N SER A 107 -26.18 5.90 -5.27
CA SER A 107 -26.81 6.12 -3.95
C SER A 107 -27.93 5.13 -3.66
N LEU A 108 -28.73 4.77 -4.67
CA LEU A 108 -29.79 3.77 -4.57
C LEU A 108 -29.24 2.39 -4.25
N THR A 109 -28.23 1.91 -4.99
CA THR A 109 -27.61 0.60 -4.76
C THR A 109 -26.96 0.55 -3.39
N ARG A 110 -26.28 1.63 -2.98
CA ARG A 110 -25.62 1.71 -1.68
C ARG A 110 -26.61 1.60 -0.53
N ASN A 111 -27.67 2.41 -0.55
CA ASN A 111 -28.72 2.37 0.47
C ASN A 111 -29.43 1.02 0.50
N ALA A 112 -29.64 0.41 -0.67
CA ALA A 112 -30.20 -0.92 -0.77
C ALA A 112 -29.32 -1.99 -0.11
N VAL A 113 -28.01 -1.98 -0.35
CA VAL A 113 -27.06 -2.92 0.29
C VAL A 113 -27.01 -2.68 1.79
N SER A 114 -26.93 -1.43 2.24
CA SER A 114 -26.89 -1.09 3.67
C SER A 114 -28.15 -1.49 4.44
N ARG A 115 -29.32 -1.50 3.78
CA ARG A 115 -30.59 -1.96 4.36
C ARG A 115 -30.80 -3.46 4.27
N GLU A 116 -30.12 -4.13 3.32
CA GLU A 116 -30.16 -5.59 3.24
C GLU A 116 -29.27 -6.21 4.32
N LEU A 117 -28.17 -5.54 4.73
CA LEU A 117 -27.25 -6.03 5.76
C LEU A 117 -27.48 -5.31 7.10
N ASP A 118 -28.30 -5.91 7.95
CA ASP A 118 -28.73 -5.30 9.21
C ASP A 118 -27.78 -5.64 10.36
N SER A 119 -27.31 -6.88 10.46
CA SER A 119 -26.46 -7.32 11.58
C SER A 119 -24.96 -7.11 11.34
N TYR A 120 -24.19 -6.94 12.41
CA TYR A 120 -22.72 -6.87 12.32
C TYR A 120 -22.12 -8.15 11.70
N SER A 121 -22.73 -9.31 11.96
CA SER A 121 -22.29 -10.60 11.42
C SER A 121 -22.49 -10.66 9.90
N GLU A 122 -23.66 -10.24 9.41
CA GLU A 122 -23.95 -10.17 7.98
C GLU A 122 -22.98 -9.25 7.24
N VAL A 123 -22.70 -8.06 7.78
CA VAL A 123 -21.73 -7.14 7.19
C VAL A 123 -20.33 -7.76 7.15
N CYS A 124 -19.92 -8.45 8.22
CA CYS A 124 -18.64 -9.16 8.25
C CYS A 124 -18.55 -10.30 7.24
N GLU A 125 -19.63 -11.04 7.03
CA GLU A 125 -19.68 -12.14 6.07
C GLU A 125 -19.68 -11.64 4.62
N ALA A 126 -20.48 -10.61 4.32
CA ALA A 126 -20.45 -9.93 3.02
C ALA A 126 -19.06 -9.37 2.73
N HIS A 127 -18.42 -8.76 3.73
CA HIS A 127 -17.08 -8.22 3.62
C HIS A 127 -16.04 -9.32 3.31
N LYS A 128 -16.01 -10.42 4.08
CA LYS A 128 -15.12 -11.56 3.82
C LYS A 128 -15.32 -12.18 2.43
N THR A 129 -16.58 -12.31 2.00
CA THR A 129 -16.94 -12.82 0.67
C THR A 129 -16.38 -11.91 -0.42
N LEU A 130 -16.53 -10.60 -0.27
CA LEU A 130 -15.98 -9.62 -1.22
C LEU A 130 -14.45 -9.60 -1.20
N GLU A 131 -13.81 -9.74 -0.03
CA GLU A 131 -12.35 -9.79 0.08
C GLU A 131 -11.75 -11.00 -0.64
N LEU A 132 -12.40 -12.15 -0.53
CA LEU A 132 -12.01 -13.33 -1.28
C LEU A 132 -12.17 -13.08 -2.78
N LEU A 133 -13.31 -12.54 -3.21
CA LEU A 133 -13.55 -12.17 -4.61
C LEU A 133 -12.49 -11.21 -5.13
N LEU A 134 -12.15 -10.14 -4.40
CA LEU A 134 -11.13 -9.16 -4.77
C LEU A 134 -9.75 -9.80 -4.94
N GLY A 135 -9.40 -10.78 -4.08
CA GLY A 135 -8.14 -11.53 -4.19
C GLY A 135 -8.07 -12.38 -5.47
N PHE A 136 -9.19 -12.97 -5.92
CA PHE A 136 -9.22 -13.66 -7.21
C PHE A 136 -9.22 -12.67 -8.38
N LEU A 137 -10.05 -11.61 -8.28
CA LEU A 137 -10.21 -10.62 -9.33
C LEU A 137 -8.91 -9.89 -9.64
N SER A 138 -8.07 -9.62 -8.62
CA SER A 138 -6.75 -9.03 -8.79
C SER A 138 -5.80 -9.92 -9.61
N MET A 139 -6.06 -11.23 -9.69
CA MET A 139 -5.28 -12.20 -10.44
C MET A 139 -5.90 -12.45 -11.83
N THR A 140 -7.21 -12.68 -11.91
CA THR A 140 -7.88 -13.18 -13.11
C THR A 140 -8.59 -12.11 -13.95
N GLY A 141 -8.97 -10.98 -13.34
CA GLY A 141 -9.87 -10.01 -13.98
C GLY A 141 -11.28 -10.59 -14.25
N GLY A 142 -12.04 -9.92 -15.11
CA GLY A 142 -13.41 -10.33 -15.46
C GLY A 142 -14.18 -9.25 -16.23
N SER A 143 -15.40 -9.56 -16.66
CA SER A 143 -16.25 -8.59 -17.34
C SER A 143 -16.81 -7.57 -16.34
N PRO A 144 -16.65 -6.24 -16.55
CA PRO A 144 -17.12 -5.21 -15.62
C PRO A 144 -18.62 -5.29 -15.30
N MET A 145 -19.43 -5.74 -16.28
CA MET A 145 -20.88 -5.87 -16.17
C MET A 145 -21.34 -7.21 -15.59
N MET A 146 -20.40 -8.13 -15.30
CA MET A 146 -20.75 -9.41 -14.69
C MET A 146 -21.28 -9.19 -13.27
N PRO A 147 -22.47 -9.71 -12.93
CA PRO A 147 -22.99 -9.64 -11.57
C PRO A 147 -22.06 -10.35 -10.58
N LEU A 148 -21.92 -9.80 -9.37
CA LEU A 148 -21.06 -10.42 -8.35
C LEU A 148 -21.50 -11.84 -8.02
N VAL A 149 -22.81 -12.08 -7.94
CA VAL A 149 -23.38 -13.39 -7.64
C VAL A 149 -23.00 -14.43 -8.71
N THR A 150 -23.07 -14.07 -9.99
CA THR A 150 -22.63 -14.93 -11.11
C THR A 150 -21.15 -15.27 -10.98
N TYR A 151 -20.30 -14.28 -10.68
CA TYR A 151 -18.87 -14.54 -10.49
C TYR A 151 -18.60 -15.49 -9.30
N LEU A 152 -19.25 -15.24 -8.15
CA LEU A 152 -19.13 -16.07 -6.96
C LEU A 152 -19.59 -17.52 -7.22
N GLN A 153 -20.72 -17.70 -7.89
CA GLN A 153 -21.34 -19.01 -8.09
C GLN A 153 -20.68 -19.79 -9.23
N ASP A 154 -20.47 -19.16 -10.37
CA ASP A 154 -20.08 -19.87 -11.60
C ASP A 154 -18.56 -19.91 -11.78
N THR A 155 -17.86 -18.84 -11.38
CA THR A 155 -16.39 -18.75 -11.51
C THR A 155 -15.70 -19.29 -10.27
N LEU A 156 -16.06 -18.79 -9.08
CA LEU A 156 -15.44 -19.21 -7.83
C LEU A 156 -16.07 -20.48 -7.21
N ARG A 157 -17.17 -20.98 -7.77
CA ARG A 157 -17.86 -22.22 -7.31
C ARG A 157 -18.29 -22.16 -5.84
N MET A 158 -18.71 -20.99 -5.37
CA MET A 158 -19.09 -20.75 -3.96
C MET A 158 -20.59 -20.84 -3.66
N ALA A 159 -21.41 -21.38 -4.57
CA ALA A 159 -22.86 -21.37 -4.43
C ALA A 159 -23.39 -21.96 -3.11
N ASN A 160 -22.70 -22.97 -2.55
CA ASN A 160 -23.11 -23.64 -1.31
C ASN A 160 -22.41 -23.09 -0.05
N GLN A 161 -21.48 -22.14 -0.20
CA GLN A 161 -20.65 -21.63 0.89
C GLN A 161 -21.02 -20.22 1.33
N THR A 162 -21.91 -19.55 0.59
CA THR A 162 -22.35 -18.18 0.87
C THR A 162 -23.82 -18.18 1.24
N ASP A 163 -24.16 -17.54 2.35
CA ASP A 163 -25.55 -17.40 2.77
C ASP A 163 -26.39 -16.71 1.67
N PRO A 164 -27.58 -17.23 1.31
CA PRO A 164 -28.47 -16.65 0.30
C PRO A 164 -28.78 -15.17 0.53
N HIS A 165 -28.85 -14.73 1.78
CA HIS A 165 -29.09 -13.35 2.15
C HIS A 165 -27.91 -12.44 1.79
N ILE A 166 -26.68 -12.93 1.99
CA ILE A 166 -25.46 -12.24 1.55
C ILE A 166 -25.41 -12.15 0.03
N LEU A 167 -25.75 -13.24 -0.68
CA LEU A 167 -25.86 -13.23 -2.13
C LEU A 167 -26.92 -12.23 -2.62
N LYS A 168 -28.06 -12.12 -1.94
CA LYS A 168 -29.11 -11.15 -2.26
C LYS A 168 -28.61 -9.71 -2.11
N ALA A 169 -27.85 -9.40 -1.07
CA ALA A 169 -27.24 -8.08 -0.88
C ALA A 169 -26.23 -7.76 -2.00
N LEU A 170 -25.31 -8.70 -2.28
CA LEU A 170 -24.26 -8.54 -3.29
C LEU A 170 -24.79 -8.59 -4.73
N GLY A 171 -25.94 -9.23 -4.97
CA GLY A 171 -26.58 -9.38 -6.28
C GLY A 171 -27.02 -8.07 -6.93
N ARG A 172 -27.04 -6.97 -6.16
CA ARG A 172 -27.31 -5.62 -6.68
C ARG A 172 -26.06 -4.96 -7.29
N CYS A 173 -24.92 -5.64 -7.28
CA CYS A 173 -23.62 -5.14 -7.71
C CYS A 173 -23.01 -5.99 -8.85
N CYS A 174 -22.03 -5.42 -9.56
CA CYS A 174 -21.26 -6.04 -10.63
C CYS A 174 -19.77 -5.92 -10.32
N LEU A 175 -18.90 -6.61 -11.08
CA LEU A 175 -17.45 -6.58 -10.87
C LEU A 175 -16.84 -5.17 -10.96
N LYS A 176 -17.47 -4.26 -11.71
CA LYS A 176 -17.07 -2.84 -11.73
C LYS A 176 -17.29 -2.10 -10.40
N HIS A 177 -18.09 -2.63 -9.47
CA HIS A 177 -18.40 -1.96 -8.20
C HIS A 177 -17.57 -2.48 -7.01
N CYS A 178 -16.61 -3.38 -7.21
CA CYS A 178 -15.95 -4.08 -6.11
C CYS A 178 -15.21 -3.14 -5.15
N ALA A 179 -14.48 -2.15 -5.66
CA ALA A 179 -13.76 -1.18 -4.83
C ALA A 179 -14.72 -0.34 -3.96
N SER A 180 -15.75 0.25 -4.59
CA SER A 180 -16.73 1.09 -3.88
C SER A 180 -17.63 0.29 -2.92
N LEU A 181 -17.89 -0.98 -3.23
CA LEU A 181 -18.59 -1.90 -2.32
C LEU A 181 -17.74 -2.29 -1.12
N TRP A 182 -16.43 -2.51 -1.30
CA TRP A 182 -15.53 -2.81 -0.19
C TRP A 182 -15.48 -1.65 0.79
N GLN A 183 -15.35 -0.41 0.27
CA GLN A 183 -15.36 0.80 1.07
C GLN A 183 -16.67 0.94 1.87
N LEU A 184 -17.81 0.66 1.23
CA LEU A 184 -19.11 0.64 1.90
C LEU A 184 -19.16 -0.39 3.04
N LEU A 185 -18.79 -1.65 2.76
CA LEU A 185 -18.88 -2.73 3.75
C LEU A 185 -17.95 -2.50 4.93
N MET A 186 -16.74 -1.98 4.69
CA MET A 186 -15.82 -1.59 5.76
C MET A 186 -16.41 -0.49 6.63
N SER A 187 -16.97 0.55 6.02
CA SER A 187 -17.63 1.63 6.74
C SER A 187 -18.78 1.10 7.60
N LEU A 188 -19.70 0.31 7.01
CA LEU A 188 -20.82 -0.32 7.71
C LEU A 188 -20.35 -1.20 8.88
N LYS A 189 -19.26 -1.96 8.71
CA LYS A 189 -18.71 -2.83 9.75
C LYS A 189 -18.30 -2.00 10.98
N SER A 190 -17.60 -0.89 10.78
CA SER A 190 -17.22 0.01 11.86
C SER A 190 -18.41 0.79 12.43
N GLU A 191 -19.36 1.23 11.59
CA GLU A 191 -20.60 1.87 12.06
C GLU A 191 -21.37 0.92 13.00
N ARG A 192 -21.60 -0.34 12.60
CA ARG A 192 -22.26 -1.37 13.42
C ARG A 192 -21.48 -1.71 14.69
N MET A 193 -20.15 -1.74 14.62
CA MET A 193 -19.31 -1.97 15.81
C MET A 193 -19.41 -0.82 16.82
N LEU A 194 -19.50 0.43 16.35
CA LEU A 194 -19.71 1.59 17.23
C LEU A 194 -21.05 1.50 17.97
N HIS A 195 -22.11 1.07 17.29
CA HIS A 195 -23.42 0.82 17.90
C HIS A 195 -23.36 -0.19 19.03
N LEU A 196 -22.72 -1.34 18.79
CA LEU A 196 -22.56 -2.39 19.79
C LEU A 196 -21.81 -1.90 21.02
N LYS A 197 -20.87 -0.96 20.84
CA LYS A 197 -20.08 -0.37 21.93
C LYS A 197 -20.75 0.85 22.59
N ARG A 198 -21.89 1.34 22.08
CA ARG A 198 -22.66 2.51 22.59
C ARG A 198 -21.81 3.76 22.84
N VAL A 199 -20.77 3.99 22.03
CA VAL A 199 -19.89 5.15 22.18
C VAL A 199 -20.60 6.38 21.60
N LYS A 200 -21.00 7.31 22.48
CA LYS A 200 -21.47 8.64 22.08
C LYS A 200 -20.31 9.63 22.23
N GLU A 201 -19.91 10.22 21.12
CA GLU A 201 -18.92 11.29 21.12
C GLU A 201 -19.65 12.60 20.82
N GLU A 202 -19.28 13.70 21.48
CA GLU A 202 -19.85 15.02 21.21
C GLU A 202 -18.77 15.96 20.68
N LYS A 203 -18.89 16.36 19.41
CA LYS A 203 -18.07 17.42 18.82
C LYS A 203 -18.94 18.52 18.22
N ARG A 204 -19.24 19.54 19.06
CA ARG A 204 -20.04 20.71 18.67
C ARG A 204 -19.51 21.43 17.42
N GLN A 205 -18.20 21.38 17.17
CA GLN A 205 -17.54 22.02 16.02
C GLN A 205 -17.90 21.37 14.67
N LEU A 206 -18.20 20.06 14.64
CA LEU A 206 -18.62 19.37 13.40
C LEU A 206 -20.12 19.47 13.12
N LYS A 207 -20.92 20.01 14.05
CA LYS A 207 -22.38 20.02 13.94
C LYS A 207 -22.87 20.74 12.67
N SER A 208 -22.24 21.86 12.33
CA SER A 208 -22.56 22.63 11.11
C SER A 208 -22.22 21.86 9.83
N PHE A 209 -21.04 21.23 9.77
CA PHE A 209 -20.61 20.38 8.66
C PHE A 209 -21.56 19.20 8.45
N VAL A 210 -21.88 18.47 9.52
CA VAL A 210 -22.76 17.30 9.44
C VAL A 210 -24.19 17.69 9.02
N SER A 211 -24.66 18.86 9.44
CA SER A 211 -26.01 19.35 9.12
C SER A 211 -26.20 19.85 7.68
N LYS A 212 -25.12 20.20 6.96
CA LYS A 212 -25.19 20.90 5.67
C LYS A 212 -24.69 20.09 4.48
N GLY A 213 -23.87 19.06 4.70
CA GLY A 213 -23.14 18.36 3.63
C GLY A 213 -23.72 17.01 3.22
N ASN A 214 -23.28 16.52 2.06
CA ASN A 214 -23.32 15.11 1.70
C ASN A 214 -22.26 14.33 2.51
N VAL A 215 -22.51 14.21 3.82
CA VAL A 215 -21.62 13.57 4.81
C VAL A 215 -21.29 12.13 4.45
N HIS A 216 -22.12 11.50 3.62
CA HIS A 216 -21.96 10.11 3.24
C HIS A 216 -20.66 9.84 2.45
N LYS A 217 -20.36 10.65 1.42
CA LYS A 217 -19.09 10.49 0.67
C LYS A 217 -17.90 10.70 1.60
N TRP A 218 -17.94 11.75 2.43
CA TRP A 218 -16.88 12.02 3.41
C TRP A 218 -16.68 10.87 4.39
N LEU A 219 -17.75 10.28 4.94
CA LEU A 219 -17.66 9.16 5.88
C LEU A 219 -16.99 7.93 5.28
N LEU A 220 -17.29 7.62 4.02
CA LEU A 220 -16.67 6.50 3.30
C LEU A 220 -15.19 6.75 3.07
N GLU A 221 -14.83 7.94 2.58
CA GLU A 221 -13.43 8.29 2.27
C GLU A 221 -12.58 8.41 3.54
N MET A 222 -13.11 9.02 4.60
CA MET A 222 -12.44 9.06 5.90
C MET A 222 -12.24 7.66 6.49
N HIS A 223 -13.23 6.77 6.33
CA HIS A 223 -13.11 5.42 6.87
C HIS A 223 -12.00 4.64 6.18
N GLU A 224 -11.93 4.73 4.85
CA GLU A 224 -10.83 4.15 4.07
C GLU A 224 -9.47 4.75 4.46
N PHE A 225 -9.41 6.07 4.58
CA PHE A 225 -8.22 6.79 5.04
C PHE A 225 -7.72 6.28 6.40
N LEU A 226 -8.62 6.10 7.37
CA LEU A 226 -8.29 5.60 8.71
C LEU A 226 -7.73 4.18 8.73
N LEU A 227 -8.09 3.37 7.72
CA LEU A 227 -7.69 1.97 7.62
C LEU A 227 -6.42 1.75 6.79
N GLY A 228 -5.90 2.79 6.13
CA GLY A 228 -4.72 2.72 5.29
C GLY A 228 -3.42 2.95 6.07
N PRO A 229 -2.66 1.89 6.47
CA PRO A 229 -1.48 2.04 7.31
C PRO A 229 -0.33 2.82 6.65
N GLU A 230 -0.22 2.79 5.32
CA GLU A 230 0.82 3.54 4.59
C GLU A 230 0.52 5.05 4.49
N TYR A 231 -0.75 5.41 4.34
CA TYR A 231 -1.19 6.80 4.24
C TYR A 231 -0.88 7.56 5.53
N CYS A 232 -1.15 6.95 6.68
CA CYS A 232 -0.88 7.53 7.99
C CYS A 232 0.58 7.94 8.15
N ARG A 233 1.58 7.11 7.78
CA ARG A 233 2.99 7.45 8.05
C ARG A 233 3.48 8.69 7.30
N SER A 234 3.09 8.87 6.05
CA SER A 234 3.49 10.03 5.24
C SER A 234 2.68 11.29 5.54
N LEU A 235 1.50 11.16 6.17
CA LEU A 235 0.57 12.25 6.43
C LEU A 235 0.54 12.69 7.90
N LEU A 236 1.27 11.99 8.80
CA LEU A 236 1.55 12.42 10.17
C LEU A 236 2.21 13.82 10.26
N PHE A 237 2.76 14.32 9.15
CA PHE A 237 3.33 15.67 9.05
C PHE A 237 2.28 16.78 8.87
N HIS A 238 1.02 16.43 8.57
CA HIS A 238 -0.07 17.41 8.47
C HIS A 238 -0.77 17.59 9.82
N PRO A 239 -0.83 18.82 10.37
CA PRO A 239 -1.52 19.08 11.63
C PRO A 239 -3.03 18.99 11.48
N SER A 240 -3.61 19.42 10.34
CA SER A 240 -5.06 19.48 10.12
C SER A 240 -5.60 18.26 9.36
N VAL A 241 -6.81 17.82 9.71
CA VAL A 241 -7.51 16.74 8.97
C VAL A 241 -7.77 17.13 7.52
N LYS A 242 -8.10 18.40 7.27
CA LYS A 242 -8.44 18.90 5.92
C LYS A 242 -7.28 18.77 4.95
N GLU A 243 -6.07 19.16 5.36
CA GLU A 243 -4.86 19.01 4.55
C GLU A 243 -4.50 17.54 4.32
N ALA A 244 -4.55 16.72 5.38
CA ALA A 244 -4.24 15.29 5.26
C ALA A 244 -5.19 14.57 4.29
N VAL A 245 -6.48 14.93 4.33
CA VAL A 245 -7.50 14.41 3.43
C VAL A 245 -7.29 14.89 2.00
N ALA A 246 -6.99 16.17 1.78
CA ALA A 246 -6.69 16.69 0.45
C ALA A 246 -5.51 15.94 -0.18
N ALA A 247 -4.40 15.80 0.56
CA ALA A 247 -3.24 15.05 0.10
C ALA A 247 -3.53 13.56 -0.18
N TYR A 248 -4.42 12.93 0.61
CA TYR A 248 -4.89 11.57 0.35
C TYR A 248 -5.70 11.47 -0.95
N MET A 249 -6.65 12.39 -1.14
CA MET A 249 -7.54 12.43 -2.30
C MET A 249 -6.77 12.68 -3.60
N ASP A 250 -5.78 13.59 -3.56
CA ASP A 250 -4.89 13.87 -4.69
C ASP A 250 -4.14 12.61 -5.12
N ARG A 251 -3.61 11.83 -4.17
CA ARG A 251 -2.94 10.55 -4.46
C ARG A 251 -3.89 9.49 -5.01
N LYS A 252 -5.15 9.50 -4.58
CA LYS A 252 -6.20 8.59 -5.05
C LYS A 252 -6.76 9.00 -6.42
N GLU A 253 -6.41 10.19 -6.91
CA GLU A 253 -6.95 10.81 -8.13
C GLU A 253 -8.48 10.99 -8.04
N VAL A 254 -8.97 11.39 -6.87
CA VAL A 254 -10.40 11.63 -6.61
C VAL A 254 -10.60 13.05 -6.12
N ASP A 255 -11.62 13.75 -6.63
CA ASP A 255 -11.91 15.11 -6.18
C ASP A 255 -12.34 15.15 -4.71
N VAL A 256 -11.75 16.10 -3.98
CA VAL A 256 -12.16 16.45 -2.62
C VAL A 256 -13.64 16.89 -2.66
N PRO A 257 -14.52 16.34 -1.80
CA PRO A 257 -15.90 16.78 -1.78
C PRO A 257 -16.02 18.27 -1.45
N ILE A 258 -16.78 19.03 -2.24
CA ILE A 258 -16.97 20.49 -2.09
C ILE A 258 -17.40 20.87 -0.66
N ASP A 259 -18.27 20.05 -0.04
CA ASP A 259 -18.74 20.27 1.33
C ASP A 259 -17.59 20.25 2.36
N VAL A 260 -16.54 19.47 2.09
CA VAL A 260 -15.37 19.35 2.96
C VAL A 260 -14.48 20.58 2.81
N GLU A 261 -14.26 21.05 1.59
CA GLU A 261 -13.50 22.27 1.35
C GLU A 261 -14.19 23.49 1.96
N ALA A 262 -15.52 23.60 1.78
CA ALA A 262 -16.29 24.77 2.17
C ALA A 262 -16.69 24.79 3.65
N ALA A 263 -16.98 23.63 4.25
CA ALA A 263 -17.65 23.59 5.56
C ALA A 263 -16.93 22.76 6.63
N PHE A 264 -15.86 22.02 6.29
CA PHE A 264 -15.11 21.27 7.30
C PHE A 264 -14.22 22.21 8.14
N PRO A 265 -14.26 22.13 9.49
CA PRO A 265 -13.47 23.02 10.34
C PRO A 265 -11.95 22.78 10.25
N ASP A 266 -11.19 23.85 10.02
CA ASP A 266 -9.71 23.80 10.00
C ASP A 266 -9.11 23.54 11.40
N SER A 267 -9.90 23.74 12.47
CA SER A 267 -9.46 23.55 13.86
C SER A 267 -9.27 22.08 14.24
N ILE A 268 -9.81 21.13 13.46
CA ILE A 268 -9.75 19.71 13.79
C ILE A 268 -8.39 19.15 13.39
N GLN A 269 -7.63 18.76 14.41
CA GLN A 269 -6.31 18.17 14.23
C GLN A 269 -6.40 16.71 13.78
N LEU A 270 -5.37 16.23 13.07
CA LEU A 270 -5.30 14.84 12.62
C LEU A 270 -5.38 13.85 13.78
N SER A 271 -4.84 14.18 14.96
CA SER A 271 -4.96 13.38 16.18
C SER A 271 -6.42 13.14 16.62
N GLN A 272 -7.34 13.98 16.16
CA GLN A 272 -8.75 13.95 16.51
C GLN A 272 -9.63 13.32 15.42
N ILE A 273 -9.04 12.81 14.33
CA ILE A 273 -9.76 12.33 13.15
C ILE A 273 -10.69 11.15 13.45
N VAL A 274 -10.25 10.20 14.28
CA VAL A 274 -11.06 9.04 14.69
C VAL A 274 -12.31 9.51 15.42
N GLU A 275 -12.18 10.44 16.36
CA GLU A 275 -13.31 11.00 17.11
C GLU A 275 -14.22 11.87 16.22
N ALA A 276 -13.66 12.56 15.21
CA ALA A 276 -14.46 13.30 14.23
C ALA A 276 -15.30 12.34 13.36
N TRP A 277 -14.72 11.22 12.94
CA TRP A 277 -15.43 10.19 12.19
C TRP A 277 -16.55 9.54 13.01
N LYS A 278 -16.27 9.13 14.26
CA LYS A 278 -17.29 8.58 15.18
C LYS A 278 -18.46 9.54 15.38
N TYR A 279 -18.18 10.82 15.63
CA TYR A 279 -19.22 11.85 15.80
C TYR A 279 -20.11 11.98 14.55
N ALA A 280 -19.51 12.01 13.35
CA ALA A 280 -20.27 12.13 12.12
C ALA A 280 -21.16 10.91 11.85
N VAL A 281 -20.68 9.70 12.20
CA VAL A 281 -21.49 8.48 12.11
C VAL A 281 -22.71 8.54 13.05
N THR A 282 -22.49 8.91 14.32
CA THR A 282 -23.58 8.99 15.32
C THR A 282 -24.58 10.08 14.96
N ALA A 283 -24.11 11.25 14.54
CA ALA A 283 -24.96 12.36 14.14
C ALA A 283 -25.75 12.04 12.87
N LYS A 284 -25.16 11.37 11.87
CA LYS A 284 -25.88 10.89 10.67
C LYS A 284 -27.08 10.00 11.05
N GLN A 285 -26.95 9.18 12.09
CA GLN A 285 -28.00 8.26 12.52
C GLN A 285 -29.12 8.95 13.28
N GLU A 286 -28.80 9.94 14.11
CA GLU A 286 -29.79 10.78 14.80
C GLU A 286 -30.67 11.57 13.83
N TRP A 287 -30.21 11.81 12.60
CA TRP A 287 -30.94 12.54 11.56
C TRP A 287 -31.70 11.63 10.59
N MET A 288 -31.39 10.33 10.57
CA MET A 288 -32.06 9.32 9.73
C MET A 288 -33.13 8.52 10.49
N MET A 289 -33.28 8.75 11.79
CA MET A 289 -34.45 8.34 12.59
C MET A 289 -35.50 9.43 12.59
#